data_AF-A0A3D2NJW6-F1
#
_entry.id   AF-A0A3D2NJW6-F1
#
_cell.length_a   1.000
_cell.length_b   1.000
_cell.length_c   1.000
_cell.angle_alpha   90.00
_cell.angle_beta   90.00
_cell.angle_gamma   90.00
#
_symmetry.space_group_name_H-M   'P 1'
#
loop_
_entity.id
_entity.type
_entity.pdbx_description
1 polymer ?
#
loop_
_entity_poly.entity_id
_entity_poly.type
_entity_poly.pdbx_seq_one_letter_code
_entity_poly.pdbx_strand_id
1 'polypeptide(L)' 'MSVKHDSGEISVEEMREIFGVAVASRRTAVLWTSGALTEQARHFADLAPVAIVAYDVERARWAGANDPGEAFLTGFDVSV' A
#
# COMPACT_ATOMS: atom_id res chain seq x y z
N MET A 1 3.36 6.99 -6.62
CA MET A 1 4.04 5.87 -5.96
C MET A 1 4.94 6.49 -4.90
N SER A 2 4.73 6.12 -3.64
CA SER A 2 5.61 6.48 -2.52
C SER A 2 6.20 5.19 -1.98
N VAL A 3 7.52 5.16 -1.78
CA VAL A 3 8.26 4.02 -1.23
C VAL A 3 8.87 4.51 0.09
N LYS A 4 8.45 3.93 1.21
CA LYS A 4 9.01 4.25 2.53
C LYS A 4 9.76 3.05 3.09
N HIS A 5 11.01 3.29 3.47
CA HIS A 5 11.81 2.39 4.30
C HIS A 5 12.02 3.07 5.65
N ASP A 6 11.03 3.00 6.52
CA ASP A 6 11.12 3.53 7.88
C ASP A 6 10.90 2.38 8.88
N SER A 7 11.60 2.40 10.00
CA SER A 7 11.45 1.40 11.07
C SER A 7 10.21 1.62 11.94
N GLY A 8 9.42 2.66 11.65
CA GLY A 8 8.16 3.00 12.32
C GLY A 8 6.93 2.45 11.58
N GLU A 9 5.83 2.29 12.32
CA GLU A 9 4.53 1.94 11.73
C GLU A 9 3.97 3.09 10.89
N ILE A 10 3.44 2.78 9.72
CA ILE A 10 2.78 3.76 8.85
C ILE A 10 1.46 4.19 9.49
N SER A 11 1.35 5.49 9.73
CA SER A 11 0.19 6.14 10.35
C SER A 11 -0.96 6.38 9.37
N VAL A 12 -2.14 6.70 9.90
CA VAL A 12 -3.32 7.02 9.07
C VAL A 12 -3.16 8.37 8.36
N GLU A 13 -2.42 9.31 8.97
CA GLU A 13 -2.09 10.61 8.39
C GLU A 13 -1.28 10.44 7.10
N GLU A 14 -0.21 9.65 7.14
CA GLU A 14 0.61 9.35 5.96
C GLU A 14 -0.21 8.65 4.86
N MET A 15 -1.11 7.75 5.26
CA MET A 15 -2.00 7.07 4.30
C MET A 15 -2.95 8.07 3.61
N ARG A 16 -3.49 9.04 4.37
CA ARG A 16 -4.35 10.10 3.83
C ARG A 16 -3.60 11.04 2.89
N GLU A 17 -2.34 11.33 3.17
CA GLU A 17 -1.50 12.14 2.28
C GLU A 17 -1.30 11.45 0.93
N ILE A 18 -0.94 10.16 0.94
CA ILE A 18 -0.78 9.35 -0.28
C ILE A 18 -2.08 9.36 -1.08
N PHE A 19 -3.21 9.09 -0.41
CA PHE A 19 -4.52 9.08 -1.04
C PHE A 19 -4.89 10.45 -1.62
N GLY A 20 -4.70 11.53 -0.86
CA GLY A 20 -5.02 12.89 -1.29
C GLY A 20 -4.28 13.31 -2.57
N VAL A 21 -2.98 13.01 -2.65
CA VAL A 21 -2.18 13.27 -3.86
C VAL A 21 -2.67 12.44 -5.04
N ALA A 22 -2.98 11.16 -4.83
CA ALA A 22 -3.46 10.26 -5.88
C ALA A 22 -4.80 10.74 -6.46
N VAL A 23 -5.76 11.10 -5.59
CA VAL A 23 -7.06 11.66 -5.98
C VAL A 23 -6.89 12.96 -6.77
N ALA A 24 -6.10 13.90 -6.25
CA ALA A 24 -5.83 15.16 -6.93
C ALA A 24 -5.21 14.95 -8.32
N SER A 25 -4.41 13.89 -8.47
CA SER A 25 -3.73 13.53 -9.73
C SER A 25 -4.55 12.62 -10.64
N ARG A 26 -5.78 12.23 -10.26
CA ARG A 26 -6.60 11.22 -10.95
C ARG A 26 -5.84 9.90 -11.18
N ARG A 27 -5.10 9.46 -10.17
CA ARG A 27 -4.33 8.20 -10.17
C ARG A 27 -4.82 7.30 -9.05
N THR A 28 -4.54 6.00 -9.18
CA THR A 28 -4.76 5.03 -8.10
C THR A 28 -3.73 5.23 -6.98
N ALA A 29 -4.21 5.22 -5.75
CA ALA A 29 -3.35 5.25 -4.57
C ALA A 29 -2.76 3.85 -4.34
N VAL A 30 -1.44 3.76 -4.28
CA VAL A 30 -0.71 2.52 -4.00
C VAL A 30 0.37 2.83 -2.99
N LEU A 31 0.38 2.07 -1.90
CA LEU A 31 1.43 2.03 -0.90
C LEU A 31 2.26 0.75 -1.10
N TRP A 32 3.57 0.93 -1.23
CA TRP A 32 4.52 -0.17 -1.28
C TRP A 32 5.40 -0.11 -0.03
N THR A 33 5.42 -1.16 0.78
CA THR A 33 6.07 -1.13 2.10
C THR A 33 6.66 -2.47 2.51
N SER A 34 7.70 -2.44 3.34
CA SER A 34 8.16 -3.59 4.12
C SER A 34 7.87 -3.43 5.63
N GLY A 35 7.33 -2.28 6.02
CA GLY A 35 7.00 -1.92 7.40
C GLY A 35 5.54 -2.21 7.76
N ALA A 36 5.27 -2.22 9.07
CA ALA A 36 3.92 -2.39 9.60
C ALA A 36 3.06 -1.13 9.39
N LEU A 37 1.74 -1.31 9.45
CA LEU A 37 0.76 -0.23 9.43
C LEU A 37 0.02 -0.23 10.75
N THR A 38 -0.32 0.97 11.23
CA THR A 38 -1.30 1.10 12.32
C THR A 38 -2.65 0.52 11.89
N GLU A 39 -3.45 0.05 12.86
CA GLU A 39 -4.80 -0.46 12.58
C GLU A 39 -5.68 0.58 11.86
N GLN A 40 -5.56 1.85 12.25
CA GLN A 40 -6.29 2.95 11.64
C GLN A 40 -5.87 3.19 10.18
N ALA A 41 -4.57 3.07 9.86
CA ALA A 41 -4.09 3.17 8.49
C ALA A 41 -4.63 2.02 7.62
N ARG A 42 -4.65 0.80 8.17
CA ARG A 42 -5.21 -0.37 7.48
C ARG A 42 -6.70 -0.19 7.20
N HIS A 43 -7.47 0.20 8.21
CA HIS A 43 -8.89 0.46 8.08
C HIS A 43 -9.18 1.56 7.04
N PHE A 44 -8.41 2.65 7.06
CA PHE A 44 -8.54 3.70 6.06
C PHE A 44 -8.22 3.21 4.65
N ALA A 45 -7.17 2.39 4.48
CA ALA A 45 -6.81 1.84 3.18
C ALA A 45 -7.93 0.99 2.57
N ASP A 46 -8.67 0.25 3.39
CA ASP A 46 -9.80 -0.56 2.92
C ASP A 46 -11.01 0.31 2.55
N LEU A 47 -11.25 1.42 3.27
CA LEU A 47 -12.34 2.36 2.99
C LEU A 47 -12.06 3.29 1.80
N ALA A 48 -10.82 3.77 1.66
CA ALA A 48 -10.38 4.73 0.64
C ALA A 48 -9.67 4.03 -0.55
N PRO A 49 -10.12 2.82 -0.89
CA PRO A 49 -9.39 1.72 -1.54
C PRO A 49 -7.94 2.04 -1.94
N VAL A 50 -7.04 2.16 -0.96
CA VAL A 50 -5.60 2.26 -1.18
C VAL A 50 -5.03 0.86 -1.29
N ALA A 51 -4.39 0.55 -2.41
CA ALA A 51 -3.71 -0.73 -2.61
C ALA A 51 -2.45 -0.79 -1.74
N ILE A 52 -2.33 -1.82 -0.90
CA ILE A 52 -1.14 -2.05 -0.10
C ILE A 52 -0.40 -3.26 -0.66
N VAL A 53 0.86 -3.05 -1.05
CA VAL A 53 1.78 -4.10 -1.49
C VAL A 53 2.89 -4.23 -0.44
N ALA A 54 3.02 -5.43 0.12
CA ALA A 54 4.02 -5.75 1.12
C ALA A 54 5.08 -6.71 0.56
N TYR A 55 6.33 -6.61 1.04
CA TYR A 55 7.34 -7.64 0.76
C TYR A 55 7.14 -8.85 1.69
N ASP A 56 6.82 -10.01 1.13
CA ASP A 56 6.84 -11.30 1.82
C ASP A 56 8.25 -11.88 1.76
N VAL A 57 9.01 -11.70 2.85
CA VAL A 57 10.41 -12.13 2.97
C VAL A 57 10.56 -13.65 2.87
N GLU A 58 9.63 -14.40 3.47
CA GLU A 58 9.66 -15.88 3.50
C GLU A 58 9.53 -16.47 2.09
N ARG A 59 8.78 -15.80 1.23
CA ARG A 59 8.53 -16.23 -0.15
C ARG A 59 9.31 -15.43 -1.20
N ALA A 60 10.15 -14.50 -0.76
CA ALA A 60 10.90 -13.57 -1.60
C ALA A 60 10.03 -12.93 -2.71
N ARG A 61 8.80 -12.50 -2.37
CA ARG A 61 7.83 -11.98 -3.34
C ARG A 61 7.04 -10.79 -2.81
N TRP A 62 6.50 -10.01 -3.72
CA TRP A 62 5.50 -9.00 -3.38
C TRP A 62 4.13 -9.65 -3.19
N ALA A 63 3.41 -9.26 -2.15
CA ALA A 63 2.08 -9.76 -1.80
C ALA A 63 1.12 -8.60 -1.55
N GLY A 64 -0.16 -8.78 -1.89
CA GLY A 64 -1.19 -7.82 -1.56
C GLY A 64 -1.49 -7.91 -0.06
N ALA A 65 -1.35 -6.79 0.66
CA ALA A 65 -1.65 -6.78 2.10
C ALA A 65 -3.12 -6.47 2.41
N ASN A 66 -3.92 -6.15 1.38
CA ASN A 66 -5.37 -6.00 1.40
C ASN A 66 -5.97 -6.30 0.01
N ASP A 67 -7.30 -6.35 -0.09
CA ASP A 67 -7.99 -6.73 -1.33
C ASP A 67 -7.63 -5.82 -2.53
N PRO A 68 -7.56 -4.47 -2.39
CA PRO A 68 -7.07 -3.62 -3.47
C PRO A 68 -5.61 -3.90 -3.86
N GLY A 69 -4.76 -4.30 -2.91
CA GLY A 69 -3.38 -4.73 -3.15
C GLY A 69 -3.29 -6.00 -3.99
N GLU A 70 -4.07 -7.03 -3.65
CA GLU A 70 -4.15 -8.28 -4.42
C GLU A 70 -4.71 -8.02 -5.84
N ALA A 71 -5.76 -7.22 -5.94
CA ALA A 71 -6.32 -6.81 -7.23
C ALA A 71 -5.30 -6.01 -8.08
N PHE A 72 -4.49 -5.16 -7.45
CA PHE A 72 -3.46 -4.40 -8.13
C PHE A 72 -2.37 -5.33 -8.69
N LEU A 73 -1.89 -6.30 -7.92
CA LEU A 73 -0.86 -7.25 -8.34
C LEU A 73 -1.36 -8.26 -9.39
N THR A 74 -2.62 -8.66 -9.35
CA THR A 74 -3.16 -9.54 -10.42
C THR A 74 -3.28 -8.82 -11.76
N GLY A 75 -3.46 -7.50 -11.75
CA GLY A 75 -3.45 -6.66 -12.96
C GLY A 75 -2.07 -6.17 -13.40
N PHE A 76 -1.02 -6.38 -12.60
CA PHE A 76 0.36 -5.98 -12.86
C PHE A 76 1.26 -7.21 -12.94
N ASP A 77 1.94 -7.44 -14.07
CA ASP A 77 2.98 -8.46 -14.12
C ASP A 77 4.20 -8.00 -13.28
N VAL A 78 4.30 -8.51 -12.05
CA VAL A 78 5.40 -8.27 -11.11
C VAL A 78 6.53 -9.32 -11.23
N SER A 79 6.56 -10.09 -12.33
CA SER A 79 7.66 -11.01 -12.64
C SER A 79 8.95 -10.21 -12.90
N VAL A 80 9.78 -10.05 -11.87
CA VAL A 80 11.18 -9.56 -11.97
C VAL A 80 12.11 -10.69 -11.57
#